data_AF-A0A7J6T3K3-F1
#
_entry.id   AF-A0A7J6T3K3-F1
#
_cell.length_a   1.000
_cell.length_b   1.000
_cell.length_c   1.000
_cell.angle_alpha   90.00
_cell.angle_beta   90.00
_cell.angle_gamma   90.00
#
_symmetry.space_group_name_H-M   'P 1'
#
loop_
_entity.id
_entity.type
_entity.pdbx_description
1 polymer ?
#
loop_
_entity_poly.entity_id
_entity_poly.type
_entity_poly.pdbx_seq_one_letter_code
_entity_poly.pdbx_strand_id
1 'polypeptide(L)'
;MTKGADFLLRERLEPLAENKYTNFKEYASLYPEYDFVFIGDNGQADVRAAAKMMEVPFANLKMAYIHKVQDGETYGLPPKGDKRLDKFYFFTNYVQAGT
;
A
#
# COMPACT_ATOMS: atom_id res chain seq x y z
N MET A 1 -16.72 -3.74 19.63
CA MET A 1 -16.35 -2.35 19.31
C MET A 1 -16.87 -2.02 17.93
N THR A 2 -17.33 -0.79 17.74
CA THR A 2 -18.53 -0.45 16.97
C THR A 2 -18.16 0.08 15.58
N LYS A 3 -18.87 -0.37 14.52
CA LYS A 3 -18.65 0.00 13.11
C LYS A 3 -18.40 1.51 12.82
N GLY A 4 -18.87 2.40 13.69
CA GLY A 4 -18.61 3.84 13.60
C GLY A 4 -17.16 4.27 13.88
N ALA A 5 -16.45 3.61 14.80
CA ALA A 5 -15.04 3.89 15.05
C ALA A 5 -14.16 3.45 13.87
N ASP A 6 -14.45 2.28 13.31
CA ASP A 6 -13.79 1.78 12.10
C ASP A 6 -14.04 2.70 10.91
N PHE A 7 -15.26 3.21 10.76
CA PHE A 7 -15.60 4.18 9.71
C PHE A 7 -14.80 5.48 9.85
N LEU A 8 -14.75 6.08 11.04
CA LEU A 8 -13.99 7.31 11.29
C LEU A 8 -12.48 7.13 11.09
N LEU A 9 -11.93 5.96 11.45
CA LEU A 9 -10.53 5.62 11.17
C LEU A 9 -10.29 5.51 9.66
N ARG A 10 -11.16 4.80 8.93
CA ARG A 10 -11.08 4.65 7.48
C ARG A 10 -11.15 6.00 6.75
N GLU A 11 -12.02 6.91 7.19
CA GLU A 11 -12.09 8.27 6.62
C GLU A 11 -10.81 9.09 6.86
N ARG A 12 -10.08 8.84 7.96
CA ARG A 12 -8.77 9.48 8.19
C ARG A 12 -7.64 8.85 7.37
N LEU A 13 -7.76 7.57 6.99
CA LEU A 13 -6.73 6.84 6.28
C LEU A 13 -6.75 7.08 4.76
N GLU A 14 -7.92 7.31 4.14
CA GLU A 14 -7.98 7.57 2.69
C GLU A 14 -7.18 8.82 2.26
N PRO A 15 -7.29 9.99 2.93
CA PRO A 15 -6.49 11.17 2.58
C PRO A 15 -4.99 10.92 2.70
N LEU A 16 -4.57 10.11 3.70
CA LEU A 16 -3.17 9.72 3.87
C LEU A 16 -2.69 8.85 2.69
N ALA A 17 -3.52 7.89 2.27
CA ALA A 17 -3.22 7.05 1.10
C ALA A 17 -3.16 7.87 -0.19
N GLU A 18 -4.08 8.82 -0.39
CA GLU A 18 -4.08 9.70 -1.57
C GLU A 18 -2.85 10.60 -1.63
N ASN A 19 -2.40 11.14 -0.49
CA ASN A 19 -1.16 11.92 -0.44
C ASN A 19 0.05 11.06 -0.83
N LYS A 20 0.19 9.85 -0.29
CA LYS A 20 1.28 8.91 -0.64
C LYS A 20 1.23 8.54 -2.12
N TYR A 21 0.05 8.26 -2.65
CA TYR A 21 -0.18 7.98 -4.07
C TYR A 21 0.18 9.16 -4.98
N THR A 22 -0.19 10.38 -4.60
CA THR A 22 0.12 11.59 -5.37
C THR A 22 1.62 11.83 -5.43
N ASN A 23 2.31 11.72 -4.28
CA ASN A 23 3.76 11.82 -4.22
C ASN A 23 4.45 10.75 -5.10
N PHE A 24 3.93 9.51 -5.10
CA PHE A 24 4.47 8.47 -5.98
C PHE A 24 4.33 8.81 -7.46
N LYS A 25 3.17 9.31 -7.90
CA LYS A 25 2.98 9.69 -9.31
C LYS A 25 3.96 10.79 -9.73
N GLU A 26 4.12 11.80 -8.89
CA GLU A 26 5.06 12.90 -9.14
C GLU A 26 6.48 12.37 -9.20
N TYR A 27 6.91 11.58 -8.23
CA TYR A 27 8.24 10.96 -8.20
C TYR A 27 8.48 10.05 -9.41
N ALA A 28 7.53 9.16 -9.72
CA ALA A 28 7.65 8.23 -10.84
C ALA A 28 7.65 8.94 -12.21
N SER A 29 7.00 10.11 -12.32
CA SER A 29 7.04 10.90 -13.54
C SER A 29 8.41 11.52 -13.84
N LEU A 30 9.25 11.69 -12.81
CA LEU A 30 10.63 12.16 -12.97
C LEU A 30 11.58 11.04 -13.43
N TYR A 31 11.19 9.79 -13.22
CA TYR A 31 12.03 8.61 -13.43
C TYR A 31 11.26 7.48 -14.15
N PRO A 32 10.64 7.75 -15.32
CA PRO A 32 9.79 6.78 -16.02
C PRO A 32 10.53 5.54 -16.52
N GLU A 33 11.87 5.59 -16.61
CA GLU A 33 12.73 4.50 -17.02
C GLU A 33 13.00 3.46 -15.92
N TYR A 34 12.64 3.77 -14.66
CA TYR A 34 12.88 2.89 -13.52
C TYR A 34 11.66 2.06 -13.15
N ASP A 35 11.94 0.88 -12.61
CA ASP A 35 10.95 0.06 -11.91
C ASP A 35 10.94 0.43 -10.42
N PHE A 36 9.78 0.32 -9.78
CA PHE A 36 9.59 0.74 -8.39
C PHE A 36 9.32 -0.45 -7.46
N VAL A 37 9.82 -0.33 -6.23
CA VAL A 37 9.42 -1.15 -5.09
C VAL A 37 8.92 -0.21 -4.00
N PHE A 38 7.81 -0.55 -3.39
CA PHE A 38 7.22 0.23 -2.31
C PHE A 38 7.36 -0.53 -0.99
N ILE A 39 7.76 0.17 0.07
CA ILE A 39 7.94 -0.41 1.41
C ILE A 39 7.13 0.45 2.38
N GLY A 40 6.25 -0.18 3.16
CA GLY A 40 5.37 0.51 4.10
C GLY A 40 4.83 -0.41 5.18
N ASP A 41 3.76 0.00 5.85
CA ASP A 41 3.13 -0.76 6.94
C ASP A 41 1.60 -0.85 6.84
N ASN A 42 0.99 -1.83 7.50
CA ASN A 42 -0.45 -2.05 7.42
C ASN A 42 -1.30 -1.15 8.33
N GLY A 43 -0.70 -0.19 9.04
CA GLY A 43 -1.37 0.77 9.94
C GLY A 43 -1.46 2.20 9.39
N GLN A 44 -0.62 2.58 8.44
CA GLN A 44 -0.53 3.96 7.91
C GLN A 44 -1.04 4.10 6.47
N ALA A 45 -2.06 3.32 6.12
CA ALA A 45 -2.71 3.31 4.81
C ALA A 45 -1.80 2.95 3.61
N ASP A 46 -0.63 2.35 3.85
CA ASP A 46 0.32 2.01 2.78
C ASP A 46 -0.22 0.96 1.83
N VAL A 47 -1.03 0.01 2.31
CA VAL A 47 -1.66 -0.99 1.46
C VAL A 47 -2.61 -0.34 0.46
N ARG A 48 -3.45 0.59 0.95
CA ARG A 48 -4.35 1.37 0.08
C ARG A 48 -3.56 2.18 -0.94
N ALA A 49 -2.49 2.84 -0.50
CA ALA A 49 -1.63 3.65 -1.38
C ALA A 49 -0.98 2.77 -2.47
N ALA A 50 -0.35 1.66 -2.08
CA ALA A 50 0.27 0.72 -2.99
C ALA A 50 -0.71 0.15 -4.02
N ALA A 51 -1.92 -0.20 -3.60
CA ALA A 51 -2.96 -0.70 -4.51
C ALA A 51 -3.32 0.30 -5.62
N LYS A 52 -3.25 1.62 -5.34
CA LYS A 52 -3.43 2.70 -6.33
C LYS A 52 -2.18 2.93 -7.15
N MET A 53 -0.99 2.84 -6.56
CA MET A 53 0.28 2.96 -7.28
C MET A 53 0.40 1.89 -8.37
N MET A 54 -0.11 0.67 -8.14
CA MET A 54 -0.16 -0.40 -9.13
C MET A 54 -1.05 -0.09 -10.35
N GLU A 55 -1.96 0.89 -10.24
CA GLU A 55 -2.85 1.32 -11.32
C GLU A 55 -2.23 2.44 -12.19
N VAL A 56 -1.06 2.97 -11.82
CA VAL A 56 -0.39 4.05 -12.57
C VAL A 56 0.20 3.48 -13.87
N PRO A 57 -0.32 3.84 -15.06
CA PRO A 57 0.05 3.15 -16.29
C PRO A 57 1.51 3.35 -16.73
N PHE A 58 2.10 4.48 -16.36
CA PHE A 58 3.47 4.86 -16.73
C PHE A 58 4.51 4.46 -15.69
N ALA A 59 4.11 3.85 -14.56
CA ALA A 59 5.00 3.49 -13.48
C ALA A 59 4.86 2.00 -13.16
N ASN A 60 5.97 1.27 -13.17
CA ASN A 60 5.95 -0.16 -12.93
C ASN A 60 6.29 -0.48 -11.46
N LEU A 61 5.26 -0.55 -10.61
CA LEU A 61 5.44 -1.06 -9.26
C LEU A 61 5.56 -2.59 -9.29
N LYS A 62 6.75 -3.12 -8.98
CA LYS A 62 7.04 -4.57 -8.97
C LYS A 62 6.40 -5.25 -7.77
N MET A 63 6.68 -4.72 -6.58
CA MET A 63 6.26 -5.29 -5.31
C MET A 63 6.00 -4.20 -4.28
N ALA A 64 5.08 -4.47 -3.38
CA ALA A 64 4.81 -3.74 -2.18
C ALA A 64 5.12 -4.61 -0.96
N TYR A 65 6.16 -4.26 -0.21
CA TYR A 65 6.55 -4.92 1.03
C TYR A 65 5.87 -4.20 2.20
N ILE A 66 5.01 -4.92 2.92
CA ILE A 66 4.17 -4.35 3.96
C ILE A 66 4.50 -4.99 5.31
N HIS A 67 5.05 -4.18 6.22
CA HIS A 67 5.26 -4.57 7.60
C HIS A 67 3.91 -4.66 8.32
N LYS A 68 3.62 -5.83 8.89
CA LYS A 68 2.47 -6.04 9.78
C LYS A 68 2.79 -5.46 11.16
N VAL A 69 2.38 -4.21 11.39
CA VAL A 69 2.54 -3.48 12.65
C VAL A 69 1.27 -3.47 13.50
N GLN A 70 0.12 -3.81 12.91
CA GLN A 70 -1.15 -3.96 13.61
C GLN A 70 -1.86 -5.26 13.22
N ASP A 71 -2.64 -5.79 14.15
CA ASP A 71 -3.50 -6.95 13.95
C ASP A 71 -4.84 -6.57 13.29
N GLY A 72 -5.52 -7.54 12.69
CA GLY A 72 -6.87 -7.38 12.15
C GLY A 72 -6.95 -7.00 10.66
N GLU A 73 -8.04 -6.34 10.27
CA GLU A 73 -8.27 -5.96 8.87
C GLU A 73 -7.31 -4.87 8.42
N THR A 74 -6.64 -5.11 7.30
CA THR A 74 -5.73 -4.13 6.68
C THR A 74 -6.50 -3.20 5.76
N TYR A 75 -6.41 -1.89 6.02
CA TYR A 75 -7.14 -0.89 5.25
C TYR A 75 -6.70 -0.84 3.79
N GLY A 76 -7.69 -0.91 2.88
CA GLY A 76 -7.47 -0.82 1.43
C GLY A 76 -6.74 -2.02 0.82
N LEU A 77 -6.71 -3.16 1.52
CA LEU A 77 -6.31 -4.42 0.92
C LEU A 77 -7.25 -4.75 -0.25
N PRO A 78 -6.72 -5.07 -1.45
CA PRO A 78 -7.55 -5.49 -2.57
C PRO A 78 -8.41 -6.72 -2.22
N PRO A 79 -9.61 -6.87 -2.83
CA PRO A 79 -10.48 -8.00 -2.55
C PRO A 79 -9.85 -9.32 -3.01
N LYS A 80 -10.26 -10.43 -2.39
CA LYS A 80 -9.78 -11.77 -2.76
C LYS A 80 -10.03 -12.05 -4.24
N GLY A 81 -8.99 -12.49 -4.94
CA GLY A 81 -9.03 -12.75 -6.39
C GLY A 81 -8.58 -11.57 -7.26
N ASP A 82 -8.31 -10.41 -6.67
CA ASP A 82 -7.65 -9.31 -7.37
C ASP A 82 -6.17 -9.64 -7.62
N LYS A 83 -5.74 -9.55 -8.89
CA LYS A 83 -4.36 -9.86 -9.31
C LYS A 83 -3.30 -8.96 -8.64
N ARG A 84 -3.69 -7.79 -8.15
CA ARG A 84 -2.77 -6.90 -7.41
C ARG A 84 -2.26 -7.55 -6.12
N LEU A 85 -3.01 -8.49 -5.54
CA LEU A 85 -2.60 -9.23 -4.34
C LEU A 85 -1.27 -9.96 -4.55
N ASP A 86 -0.97 -10.42 -5.77
CA ASP A 86 0.27 -11.12 -6.10
C ASP A 86 1.52 -10.23 -5.93
N LYS A 87 1.33 -8.91 -5.89
CA LYS A 87 2.40 -7.92 -5.70
C LYS A 87 2.58 -7.47 -4.26
N PHE A 88 1.83 -8.03 -3.30
CA PHE A 88 1.98 -7.70 -1.89
C PHE A 88 2.76 -8.79 -1.15
N TYR A 89 3.84 -8.39 -0.47
CA TYR A 89 4.57 -9.25 0.45
C TYR A 89 4.43 -8.71 1.87
N PHE A 90 3.75 -9.46 2.74
CA PHE A 90 3.58 -9.06 4.14
C PHE A 90 4.61 -9.73 5.04
N PHE A 91 5.31 -8.94 5.84
CA PHE A 91 6.35 -9.43 6.75
C PHE A 91 6.11 -8.93 8.18
N THR A 92 6.67 -9.63 9.17
CA THR A 92 6.57 -9.26 10.61
C THR A 92 7.89 -8.83 11.22
N ASN A 93 9.01 -9.01 10.51
CA ASN A 93 10.31 -8.45 10.87
C ASN A 93 11.16 -8.22 9.61
N TYR A 94 12.19 -7.36 9.72
CA TYR A 94 13.02 -6.99 8.57
C TYR A 94 13.91 -8.12 8.05
N VAL A 95 14.17 -9.16 8.84
CA VAL A 95 14.92 -10.33 8.36
C VAL A 95 14.10 -11.07 7.30
N GLN A 96 12.78 -11.20 7.50
CA GLN A 96 11.87 -11.79 6.51
C GLN A 96 11.75 -10.96 5.24
N ALA A 97 11.95 -9.64 5.30
CA ALA A 97 11.85 -8.79 4.11
C ALA A 97 12.98 -9.08 3.07
N GLY A 98 14.07 -9.74 3.49
CA GLY A 98 15.20 -10.10 2.62
C GLY A 98 15.24 -11.55 2.15
N THR A 99 14.23 -12.36 2.45
CA THR A 99 14.14 -13.80 2.13
C THR A 99 12.89 -14.11 1.31
#